data_AF-A0A937C4G7-F1
#
_entry.id   AF-A0A937C4G7-F1
#
_cell.length_a   1.000
_cell.length_b   1.000
_cell.length_c   1.000
_cell.angle_alpha   90.00
_cell.angle_beta   90.00
_cell.angle_gamma   90.00
#
_symmetry.space_group_name_H-M   'P 1'
#
loop_
_entity.id
_entity.type
_entity.pdbx_description
1 polymer ?
#
loop_
_entity_poly.entity_id
_entity_poly.type
_entity_poly.pdbx_seq_one_letter_code
_entity_poly.pdbx_strand_id
1 'polypeptide(L)'
;MNLIKNTAVLVCFFTLITSCSKGVSNSGSTQTAPSNLAVTANVSTDGSGNVSFTATAVNAATYVYEFGNGVILTVPSGITTYQYTTSGNITYSVTVTARSSAGLTISKTIQVTVNVVPTAPVLVWSDEFNVDGLPNSAKWGYDIGTGSGGWGNNELEYYTNRPENAFVQNGVLKITAAKENYMGSAYTSARLLSKDKYSFKYGRIEVRAKIPAGVGTWPAIWMLGNNIGTVGWPACGEADIMEHRGSELNKIFGTLHYPGHSGGNGDGSTIMIPDATTAFHNYIFDWSASTIKIYVDNQLFYTFSNSAGLPFNQNFFIILNVAMGGNFGGPVDPAFTSATMEIDYVRVYQ
;
A
#
# COMPACT_ATOMS: atom_id res chain seq x y z
N MET A 1 -36.81 48.44 -4.11
CA MET A 1 -36.66 49.82 -3.57
C MET A 1 -35.17 50.14 -3.55
N ASN A 2 -34.80 51.37 -3.92
CA ASN A 2 -33.46 51.98 -3.84
C ASN A 2 -32.28 51.37 -4.63
N LEU A 3 -32.04 52.02 -5.77
CA LEU A 3 -30.74 52.36 -6.36
C LEU A 3 -29.62 52.65 -5.33
N ILE A 4 -28.37 52.40 -5.72
CA ILE A 4 -27.30 53.44 -5.79
C ILE A 4 -26.25 53.02 -6.84
N LYS A 5 -25.75 54.00 -7.59
CA LYS A 5 -24.75 53.87 -8.65
C LYS A 5 -23.34 53.93 -8.06
N ASN A 6 -22.33 53.45 -8.80
CA ASN A 6 -21.04 54.15 -8.84
C ASN A 6 -20.33 53.97 -10.19
N THR A 7 -19.56 54.99 -10.58
CA THR A 7 -19.09 55.22 -11.96
C THR A 7 -17.61 55.62 -11.95
N ALA A 8 -16.80 55.04 -12.85
CA ALA A 8 -15.49 55.55 -13.27
C ALA A 8 -15.23 55.01 -14.68
N VAL A 9 -15.56 55.74 -15.75
CA VAL A 9 -14.82 56.88 -16.35
C VAL A 9 -13.44 56.45 -16.87
N LEU A 10 -13.41 56.17 -18.18
CA LEU A 10 -12.23 55.95 -19.00
C LEU A 10 -11.60 57.29 -19.40
N VAL A 11 -10.29 57.46 -19.22
CA VAL A 11 -9.55 58.63 -19.71
C VAL A 11 -8.31 58.15 -20.47
N CYS A 12 -8.35 58.28 -21.80
CA CYS A 12 -7.14 58.22 -22.62
C CYS A 12 -6.42 59.57 -22.56
N PHE A 13 -5.10 59.58 -22.36
CA PHE A 13 -4.27 60.75 -22.58
C PHE A 13 -3.09 60.39 -23.47
N PHE A 14 -2.85 61.19 -24.49
CA PHE A 14 -1.82 61.00 -25.50
C PHE A 14 -0.85 62.19 -25.40
N THR A 15 0.43 61.96 -25.09
CA THR A 15 1.44 63.03 -25.00
C THR A 15 2.77 62.63 -25.63
N LEU A 16 3.09 63.32 -26.73
CA LEU A 16 4.46 63.61 -27.20
C LEU A 16 4.91 64.94 -26.56
N ILE A 17 6.19 65.33 -26.50
CA ILE A 17 7.47 64.77 -27.00
C ILE A 17 8.55 65.06 -25.92
N THR A 18 9.72 64.40 -25.96
CA THR A 18 11.05 65.07 -26.18
C THR A 18 12.26 64.17 -25.91
N SER A 19 13.34 64.41 -26.65
CA SER A 19 14.65 63.79 -26.50
C SER A 19 15.52 64.55 -25.50
N CYS A 20 16.30 63.84 -24.68
CA CYS A 20 17.47 64.38 -23.98
C CYS A 20 18.55 63.31 -23.85
N SER A 21 19.72 63.58 -24.44
CA SER A 21 20.89 62.71 -24.39
C SER A 21 21.67 62.89 -23.09
N LYS A 22 21.93 61.80 -22.37
CA LYS A 22 23.07 61.69 -21.45
C LYS A 22 23.74 60.34 -21.64
N GLY A 23 25.00 60.37 -22.05
CA GLY A 23 25.82 59.17 -22.16
C GLY A 23 26.10 58.59 -20.77
N VAL A 24 25.66 57.36 -20.55
CA VAL A 24 26.24 56.48 -19.54
C VAL A 24 26.95 55.36 -20.30
N SER A 25 28.25 55.26 -20.09
CA SER A 25 29.08 54.18 -20.63
C SER A 25 28.75 52.87 -19.91
N ASN A 26 27.62 52.26 -20.25
CA ASN A 26 27.41 50.86 -19.94
C ASN A 26 28.27 50.03 -20.89
N SER A 27 29.20 49.28 -20.30
CA SER A 27 29.79 48.10 -20.93
C SER A 27 28.72 47.03 -21.08
N GLY A 28 27.78 47.26 -22.00
CA GLY A 28 26.69 46.37 -22.30
C GLY A 28 27.24 45.12 -22.97
N SER A 29 27.56 44.09 -22.17
CA SER A 29 27.64 42.73 -22.67
C SER A 29 26.33 42.46 -23.39
N THR A 30 26.38 42.28 -24.71
CA THR A 30 25.21 41.96 -25.53
C THR A 30 24.56 40.69 -24.97
N GLN A 31 23.43 40.84 -24.29
CA GLN A 31 22.72 39.73 -23.66
C GLN A 31 22.17 38.84 -24.75
N THR A 32 22.84 37.72 -24.99
CA THR A 32 22.49 36.78 -26.05
C THR A 32 21.48 35.77 -25.54
N ALA A 33 20.38 35.61 -26.26
CA ALA A 33 19.45 34.51 -26.03
C ALA A 33 20.15 33.17 -26.33
N PRO A 34 19.76 32.07 -25.66
CA PRO A 34 20.27 30.76 -26.03
C PRO A 34 19.81 30.35 -27.43
N SER A 35 20.64 29.62 -28.17
CA SER A 35 20.34 29.18 -29.54
C SER A 35 20.80 27.74 -29.79
N ASN A 36 20.36 27.17 -30.91
CA ASN A 36 20.70 25.81 -31.34
C ASN A 36 20.37 24.72 -30.28
N LEU A 37 19.19 24.81 -29.66
CA LEU A 37 18.75 23.84 -28.67
C LEU A 37 18.53 22.45 -29.31
N ALA A 38 19.47 21.55 -29.05
CA ALA A 38 19.33 20.12 -29.27
C ALA A 38 18.87 19.44 -27.97
N VAL A 39 18.00 18.44 -28.10
CA VAL A 39 17.53 17.60 -27.00
C VAL A 39 17.52 16.17 -27.52
N THR A 40 18.06 15.25 -26.73
CA THR A 40 18.07 13.81 -26.98
C THR A 40 17.57 13.09 -25.73
N ALA A 41 16.84 12.00 -25.93
CA ALA A 41 16.38 11.10 -24.89
C ALA A 41 16.78 9.68 -25.29
N ASN A 42 17.51 8.99 -24.41
CA ASN A 42 17.85 7.58 -24.58
C ASN A 42 17.04 6.77 -23.56
N VAL A 43 16.05 6.03 -24.07
CA VAL A 43 15.10 5.25 -23.27
C VAL A 43 15.67 3.86 -23.03
N SER A 44 15.68 3.40 -21.78
CA SER A 44 16.12 2.05 -21.45
C SER A 44 15.18 0.99 -22.02
N THR A 45 15.74 -0.06 -22.61
CA THR A 45 14.97 -1.16 -23.23
C THR A 45 14.64 -2.29 -22.26
N ASP A 46 15.12 -2.23 -21.02
CA ASP A 46 14.89 -3.22 -19.95
C ASP A 46 13.50 -3.15 -19.31
N GLY A 47 12.66 -2.20 -19.71
CA GLY A 47 11.33 -2.00 -19.13
C GLY A 47 11.33 -1.25 -17.80
N SER A 48 12.47 -0.76 -17.31
CA SER A 48 12.57 -0.05 -16.03
C SER A 48 11.96 1.35 -16.01
N GLY A 49 11.59 1.89 -17.18
CA GLY A 49 11.13 3.26 -17.34
C GLY A 49 12.21 4.34 -17.26
N ASN A 50 13.49 3.96 -17.12
CA ASN A 50 14.60 4.90 -17.06
C ASN A 50 14.86 5.57 -18.42
N VAL A 51 15.04 6.89 -18.41
CA VAL A 51 15.41 7.68 -19.58
C VAL A 51 16.57 8.60 -19.23
N SER A 52 17.63 8.55 -20.05
CA SER A 52 18.75 9.50 -19.99
C SER A 52 18.51 10.65 -20.96
N PHE A 53 18.41 11.87 -20.44
CA PHE A 53 18.22 13.08 -21.22
C PHE A 53 19.52 13.87 -21.35
N THR A 54 19.72 14.46 -22.52
CA THR A 54 20.79 15.42 -22.77
C THR A 54 20.28 16.56 -23.64
N ALA A 55 20.48 17.79 -23.17
CA ALA A 55 20.16 19.01 -23.87
C ALA A 55 21.39 19.92 -23.96
N THR A 56 21.58 20.53 -25.12
CA THR A 56 22.71 21.43 -25.40
C THR A 56 22.21 22.64 -26.16
N ALA A 57 22.71 23.82 -25.82
CA ALA A 57 22.37 25.08 -26.47
C ALA A 57 23.51 26.07 -26.28
N VAL A 58 23.79 26.89 -27.30
CA VAL A 58 24.76 27.98 -27.23
C VAL A 58 24.20 29.05 -26.29
N ASN A 59 25.03 29.69 -25.45
CA ASN A 59 24.66 30.74 -24.48
C ASN A 59 23.62 30.33 -23.41
N ALA A 60 23.42 29.03 -23.17
CA ALA A 60 22.65 28.54 -22.03
C ALA A 60 23.50 28.49 -20.75
N ALA A 61 22.88 28.84 -19.62
CA ALA A 61 23.42 28.69 -18.27
C ALA A 61 22.69 27.60 -17.47
N THR A 62 21.40 27.37 -17.75
CA THR A 62 20.60 26.30 -17.17
C THR A 62 19.58 25.72 -18.15
N TYR A 63 19.09 24.53 -17.85
CA TYR A 63 18.04 23.82 -18.58
C TYR A 63 16.92 23.42 -17.63
N VAL A 64 15.67 23.68 -18.01
CA VAL A 64 14.48 23.25 -17.29
C VAL A 64 13.79 22.16 -18.11
N TYR A 65 13.68 20.96 -17.55
CA TYR A 65 12.93 19.83 -18.08
C TYR A 65 11.53 19.80 -17.49
N GLU A 66 10.51 19.63 -18.33
CA GLU A 66 9.14 19.27 -17.96
C GLU A 66 8.86 17.90 -18.60
N PHE A 67 8.68 16.85 -17.79
CA PHE A 67 8.72 15.46 -18.26
C PHE A 67 7.40 14.95 -18.89
N GLY A 68 6.44 15.84 -19.15
CA GLY A 68 5.13 15.49 -19.73
C GLY A 68 4.13 14.85 -18.76
N ASN A 69 4.46 14.79 -17.47
CA ASN A 69 3.63 14.24 -16.39
C ASN A 69 3.50 15.21 -15.18
N GLY A 70 3.75 16.50 -15.41
CA GLY A 70 3.74 17.55 -14.37
C GLY A 70 5.02 17.65 -13.52
N VAL A 71 5.97 16.71 -13.65
CA VAL A 71 7.26 16.81 -12.97
C VAL A 71 8.19 17.75 -13.73
N ILE A 72 8.81 18.70 -13.00
CA ILE A 72 9.74 19.70 -13.52
C ILE A 72 11.08 19.58 -12.78
N LEU A 73 12.20 19.63 -13.52
CA LEU A 73 13.56 19.58 -12.98
C LEU A 73 14.46 20.61 -13.67
N THR A 74 15.26 21.34 -12.89
CA THR A 74 16.25 22.29 -13.43
C THR A 74 17.67 21.74 -13.24
N VAL A 75 18.45 21.65 -14.33
CA VAL A 75 19.86 21.20 -14.32
C VAL A 75 20.77 22.19 -15.04
N PRO A 76 21.93 22.59 -14.47
CA PRO A 76 22.89 23.46 -15.16
C PRO A 76 23.58 22.79 -16.35
N SER A 77 23.90 21.49 -16.23
CA SER A 77 24.66 20.71 -17.21
C SER A 77 23.89 20.37 -18.50
N GLY A 78 22.55 20.48 -18.47
CA GLY A 78 21.68 19.95 -19.52
C GLY A 78 21.56 18.43 -19.55
N ILE A 79 22.23 17.70 -18.64
CA ILE A 79 22.22 16.23 -18.55
C ILE A 79 21.46 15.80 -17.30
N THR A 80 20.51 14.87 -17.44
CA THR A 80 19.78 14.28 -16.31
C THR A 80 19.25 12.90 -16.66
N THR A 81 19.03 12.05 -15.66
CA THR A 81 18.19 10.85 -15.76
C THR A 81 16.82 11.12 -15.16
N TYR A 82 15.79 10.42 -15.64
CA TYR A 82 14.46 10.42 -15.03
C TYR A 82 13.81 9.04 -15.22
N GLN A 83 13.02 8.59 -14.24
CA GLN A 83 12.33 7.30 -14.29
C GLN A 83 10.81 7.52 -14.37
N TYR A 84 10.19 6.95 -15.39
CA TYR A 84 8.73 6.84 -15.47
C TYR A 84 8.29 5.54 -14.79
N THR A 85 7.29 5.62 -13.90
CA THR A 85 6.82 4.48 -13.09
C THR A 85 5.44 3.97 -13.49
N THR A 86 4.73 4.68 -14.36
CA THR A 86 3.40 4.25 -14.85
C THR A 86 3.56 3.09 -15.83
N SER A 87 3.10 1.90 -15.43
CA SER A 87 3.13 0.68 -16.25
C SER A 87 2.49 0.84 -17.63
N GLY A 88 3.11 0.25 -18.65
CA GLY A 88 2.63 0.24 -20.03
C GLY A 88 3.56 0.99 -20.98
N ASN A 89 3.16 1.07 -22.25
CA ASN A 89 3.90 1.73 -23.31
C ASN A 89 3.32 3.14 -23.56
N ILE A 90 3.85 4.15 -22.87
CA ILE A 90 3.26 5.50 -22.79
C ILE A 90 4.17 6.51 -23.49
N THR A 91 3.58 7.44 -24.24
CA THR A 91 4.33 8.53 -24.90
C THR A 91 4.14 9.84 -24.16
N TYR A 92 5.24 10.43 -23.70
CA TYR A 92 5.28 11.69 -22.97
C TYR A 92 5.80 12.82 -23.86
N SER A 93 5.14 13.98 -23.81
CA SER A 93 5.64 15.22 -24.42
C SER A 93 6.60 15.92 -23.46
N VAL A 94 7.89 15.74 -23.66
CA VAL A 94 8.94 16.33 -22.81
C VAL A 94 9.36 17.67 -23.37
N THR A 95 9.16 18.74 -22.61
CA THR A 95 9.57 20.10 -22.99
C THR A 95 10.84 20.49 -22.25
N VAL A 96 11.86 20.94 -22.97
CA VAL A 96 13.10 21.46 -22.39
C VAL A 96 13.23 22.94 -22.73
N THR A 97 13.47 23.76 -21.72
CA THR A 97 13.72 25.20 -21.86
C THR A 97 15.15 25.52 -21.42
N ALA A 98 15.99 25.93 -22.35
CA ALA A 98 17.32 26.46 -22.06
C ALA A 98 17.23 27.95 -21.71
N ARG A 99 17.94 28.39 -20.67
CA ARG A 99 17.93 29.76 -20.15
C ARG A 99 19.36 30.30 -20.04
N SER A 100 19.58 31.52 -20.52
CA SER A 100 20.86 32.26 -20.35
C SER A 100 20.97 32.88 -18.95
N SER A 101 22.16 33.35 -18.56
CA SER A 101 22.36 34.13 -17.33
C SER A 101 21.55 35.44 -17.30
N ALA A 102 21.17 35.96 -18.48
CA ALA A 102 20.29 37.11 -18.67
C ALA A 102 18.79 36.79 -18.51
N GLY A 103 18.42 35.52 -18.29
CA GLY A 103 17.02 35.09 -18.19
C GLY A 103 16.30 34.86 -19.53
N LEU A 104 16.93 35.20 -20.66
CA LEU A 104 16.42 34.89 -22.01
C LEU A 104 16.38 33.38 -22.25
N THR A 105 15.37 32.89 -22.98
CA THR A 105 15.09 31.46 -23.14
C THR A 105 14.83 31.02 -24.58
N ILE A 106 15.05 29.74 -24.84
CA ILE A 106 14.54 28.99 -26.00
C ILE A 106 14.02 27.63 -25.51
N SER A 107 12.95 27.13 -26.11
CA SER A 107 12.32 25.86 -25.72
C SER A 107 12.19 24.89 -26.89
N LYS A 108 12.22 23.59 -26.59
CA LYS A 108 12.03 22.50 -27.56
C LYS A 108 11.30 21.34 -26.89
N THR A 109 10.27 20.83 -27.56
CA THR A 109 9.52 19.65 -27.11
C THR A 109 9.89 18.44 -27.97
N ILE A 110 10.04 17.28 -27.33
CA ILE A 110 10.21 15.98 -27.98
C ILE A 110 9.17 14.99 -27.45
N GLN A 111 8.80 14.00 -28.27
CA GLN A 111 7.99 12.87 -27.82
C GLN A 111 8.93 11.76 -27.35
N VAL A 112 8.67 11.20 -26.16
CA VAL A 112 9.45 10.11 -25.57
C VAL A 112 8.50 8.97 -25.22
N THR A 113 8.56 7.90 -26.01
CA THR A 113 7.81 6.66 -25.75
C THR A 113 8.61 5.79 -24.78
N VAL A 114 8.00 5.48 -23.64
CA VAL A 114 8.62 4.70 -22.57
C VAL A 114 7.76 3.49 -22.28
N ASN A 115 8.37 2.30 -22.38
CA ASN A 115 7.76 1.06 -21.95
C ASN A 115 8.17 0.78 -20.50
N VAL A 116 7.22 0.83 -19.58
CA VAL A 116 7.41 0.43 -18.18
C VAL A 116 6.77 -0.94 -18.03
N VAL A 117 7.60 -1.99 -17.95
CA VAL A 117 7.14 -3.35 -17.68
C VAL A 117 7.00 -3.48 -16.17
N PRO A 118 5.83 -3.90 -15.63
CA PRO A 118 5.72 -4.25 -14.23
C PRO A 118 6.75 -5.34 -13.92
N THR A 119 7.67 -5.08 -12.99
CA THR A 119 8.54 -6.13 -12.46
C THR A 119 7.65 -7.20 -11.82
N ALA A 120 7.89 -8.46 -12.18
CA ALA A 120 7.20 -9.57 -11.53
C ALA A 120 7.50 -9.52 -10.01
N PRO A 121 6.49 -9.65 -9.13
CA PRO A 121 6.70 -9.53 -7.68
C PRO A 121 7.78 -10.50 -7.19
N VAL A 122 8.81 -9.97 -6.53
CA VAL A 122 9.93 -10.76 -6.02
C VAL A 122 9.60 -11.25 -4.62
N LEU A 123 9.73 -12.55 -4.35
CA LEU A 123 9.53 -13.10 -3.01
C LEU A 123 10.59 -12.53 -2.06
N VAL A 124 10.17 -11.70 -1.10
CA VAL A 124 11.06 -11.03 -0.13
C VAL A 124 11.03 -11.69 1.25
N TRP A 125 9.97 -12.42 1.58
CA TRP A 125 9.85 -13.17 2.83
C TRP A 125 8.82 -14.29 2.69
N SER A 126 9.03 -15.41 3.38
CA SER A 126 8.00 -16.43 3.53
C SER A 126 8.17 -17.29 4.78
N ASP A 127 7.11 -18.02 5.13
CA ASP A 127 7.21 -19.25 5.88
C ASP A 127 6.46 -20.37 5.13
N GLU A 128 7.18 -21.46 4.88
CA GLU A 128 6.73 -22.63 4.10
C GLU A 128 6.46 -23.84 5.01
N PHE A 129 6.49 -23.63 6.34
CA PHE A 129 6.18 -24.61 7.39
C PHE A 129 6.80 -26.03 7.21
N ASN A 130 7.97 -26.11 6.59
CA ASN A 130 8.68 -27.36 6.27
C ASN A 130 9.53 -27.93 7.44
N VAL A 131 9.29 -27.49 8.69
CA VAL A 131 10.01 -27.97 9.88
C VAL A 131 9.01 -28.32 10.96
N ASP A 132 8.82 -29.62 11.20
CA ASP A 132 7.92 -30.15 12.23
C ASP A 132 8.29 -29.65 13.64
N GLY A 133 7.27 -29.39 14.46
CA GLY A 133 7.43 -28.91 15.84
C GLY A 133 6.64 -27.64 16.12
N LEU A 134 7.19 -26.72 16.92
CA LEU A 134 6.57 -25.42 17.14
C LEU A 134 6.89 -24.45 15.98
N PRO A 135 5.97 -23.53 15.63
CA PRO A 135 6.21 -22.43 14.69
C PRO A 135 7.54 -21.71 14.94
N ASN A 136 8.25 -21.39 13.87
CA ASN A 136 9.61 -20.85 13.92
C ASN A 136 9.67 -19.55 14.75
N SER A 137 10.32 -19.60 15.91
CA SER A 137 10.40 -18.49 16.86
C SER A 137 11.11 -17.23 16.33
N ALA A 138 11.92 -17.35 15.27
CA ALA A 138 12.52 -16.20 14.58
C ALA A 138 11.53 -15.49 13.63
N LYS A 139 10.40 -16.11 13.31
CA LYS A 139 9.33 -15.57 12.44
C LYS A 139 8.06 -15.22 13.22
N TRP A 140 7.68 -16.06 14.19
CA TRP A 140 6.40 -15.97 14.90
C TRP A 140 6.57 -15.79 16.41
N GLY A 141 5.89 -14.80 16.98
CA GLY A 141 5.57 -14.70 18.41
C GLY A 141 4.14 -15.15 18.68
N TYR A 142 3.69 -15.02 19.93
CA TYR A 142 2.35 -15.37 20.38
C TYR A 142 1.79 -14.28 21.28
N ASP A 143 0.52 -13.94 21.09
CA ASP A 143 -0.30 -13.32 22.12
C ASP A 143 -0.80 -14.42 23.07
N ILE A 144 -0.78 -14.17 24.37
CA ILE A 144 -1.12 -15.16 25.41
C ILE A 144 -2.23 -14.64 26.31
N GLY A 145 -3.22 -15.48 26.58
CA GLY A 145 -4.36 -15.17 27.46
C GLY A 145 -5.63 -14.73 26.71
N THR A 146 -6.49 -14.01 27.43
CA THR A 146 -7.82 -13.55 27.00
C THR A 146 -7.85 -12.09 26.53
N GLY A 147 -6.69 -11.41 26.56
CA GLY A 147 -6.58 -9.97 26.33
C GLY A 147 -7.44 -9.14 27.31
N SER A 148 -7.67 -7.88 26.94
CA SER A 148 -8.62 -7.01 27.64
C SER A 148 -10.02 -7.20 27.03
N GLY A 149 -10.99 -7.66 27.82
CA GLY A 149 -12.39 -7.80 27.38
C GLY A 149 -12.60 -8.82 26.25
N GLY A 150 -11.89 -9.96 26.29
CA GLY A 150 -11.91 -10.95 25.20
C GLY A 150 -11.36 -10.34 23.92
N TRP A 151 -10.10 -9.88 23.99
CA TRP A 151 -9.38 -9.18 22.92
C TRP A 151 -10.10 -7.96 22.29
N GLY A 152 -11.00 -7.33 23.06
CA GLY A 152 -11.85 -6.20 22.61
C GLY A 152 -13.20 -6.64 22.00
N ASN A 153 -13.36 -7.94 21.75
CA ASN A 153 -14.47 -8.52 20.99
C ASN A 153 -15.35 -9.48 21.82
N ASN A 154 -15.15 -9.59 23.14
CA ASN A 154 -15.77 -10.62 23.99
C ASN A 154 -15.44 -12.07 23.55
N GLU A 155 -14.27 -12.28 22.94
CA GLU A 155 -13.71 -13.61 22.62
C GLU A 155 -13.60 -14.51 23.88
N LEU A 156 -13.78 -15.82 23.70
CA LEU A 156 -13.98 -16.79 24.80
C LEU A 156 -12.79 -17.72 25.05
N GLU A 157 -11.80 -17.73 24.16
CA GLU A 157 -10.61 -18.57 24.28
C GLU A 157 -9.51 -17.96 25.15
N TYR A 158 -8.59 -18.82 25.59
CA TYR A 158 -7.28 -18.42 26.09
C TYR A 158 -6.26 -18.77 25.01
N TYR A 159 -5.61 -17.77 24.40
CA TYR A 159 -4.52 -18.03 23.46
C TYR A 159 -3.29 -18.55 24.19
N THR A 160 -2.66 -19.59 23.64
CA THR A 160 -1.45 -20.21 24.18
C THR A 160 -0.35 -20.35 23.12
N ASN A 161 0.86 -20.69 23.58
CA ASN A 161 1.98 -21.15 22.75
C ASN A 161 2.24 -22.66 22.90
N ARG A 162 1.24 -23.43 23.34
CA ARG A 162 1.35 -24.87 23.54
C ARG A 162 1.19 -25.64 22.21
N PRO A 163 1.86 -26.80 22.03
CA PRO A 163 1.76 -27.59 20.80
C PRO A 163 0.33 -28.12 20.53
N GLU A 164 -0.52 -28.23 21.55
CA GLU A 164 -1.94 -28.58 21.39
C GLU A 164 -2.75 -27.52 20.63
N ASN A 165 -2.27 -26.26 20.60
CA ASN A 165 -2.96 -25.14 19.96
C ASN A 165 -2.21 -24.59 18.74
N ALA A 166 -0.89 -24.73 18.66
CA ALA A 166 -0.10 -24.35 17.48
C ALA A 166 1.08 -25.30 17.25
N PHE A 167 1.07 -26.01 16.12
CA PHE A 167 2.19 -26.85 15.71
C PHE A 167 2.32 -26.93 14.19
N VAL A 168 3.52 -27.20 13.73
CA VAL A 168 3.85 -27.49 12.33
C VAL A 168 4.04 -28.99 12.18
N GLN A 169 3.46 -29.57 11.13
CA GLN A 169 3.59 -30.98 10.80
C GLN A 169 3.38 -31.22 9.30
N ASN A 170 4.29 -31.95 8.66
CA ASN A 170 4.20 -32.36 7.24
C ASN A 170 4.03 -31.17 6.27
N GLY A 171 4.77 -30.07 6.48
CA GLY A 171 4.70 -28.88 5.62
C GLY A 171 3.54 -27.92 5.95
N VAL A 172 2.74 -28.19 7.00
CA VAL A 172 1.54 -27.42 7.31
C VAL A 172 1.56 -26.93 8.76
N LEU A 173 1.37 -25.62 8.96
CA LEU A 173 1.03 -25.02 10.24
C LEU A 173 -0.43 -25.34 10.58
N LYS A 174 -0.67 -25.79 11.80
CA LYS A 174 -2.00 -26.06 12.36
C LYS A 174 -2.23 -25.16 13.56
N ILE A 175 -3.28 -24.33 13.49
CA ILE A 175 -3.78 -23.55 14.62
C ILE A 175 -5.11 -24.18 15.05
N THR A 176 -5.12 -24.78 16.24
CA THR A 176 -6.25 -25.58 16.75
C THR A 176 -6.91 -24.87 17.92
N ALA A 177 -8.18 -24.49 17.72
CA ALA A 177 -9.08 -24.12 18.80
C ALA A 177 -9.69 -25.40 19.40
N ALA A 178 -9.71 -25.51 20.72
CA ALA A 178 -10.17 -26.70 21.44
C ALA A 178 -11.04 -26.32 22.64
N LYS A 179 -12.01 -27.18 22.98
CA LYS A 179 -12.84 -27.07 24.18
C LYS A 179 -12.12 -27.70 25.36
N GLU A 180 -11.55 -26.85 26.21
CA GLU A 180 -10.68 -27.23 27.32
C GLU A 180 -10.81 -26.16 28.40
N ASN A 181 -11.02 -26.56 29.66
CA ASN A 181 -10.98 -25.64 30.78
C ASN A 181 -9.52 -25.28 31.08
N TYR A 182 -9.09 -24.08 30.70
CA TYR A 182 -7.71 -23.64 30.85
C TYR A 182 -7.64 -22.19 31.35
N MET A 183 -6.97 -21.98 32.48
CA MET A 183 -6.69 -20.66 33.06
C MET A 183 -7.91 -19.73 33.22
N GLY A 184 -9.11 -20.30 33.37
CA GLY A 184 -10.38 -19.58 33.54
C GLY A 184 -11.26 -19.50 32.28
N SER A 185 -10.73 -19.83 31.10
CA SER A 185 -11.50 -19.95 29.85
C SER A 185 -11.99 -21.38 29.62
N ALA A 186 -13.07 -21.52 28.85
CA ALA A 186 -13.64 -22.82 28.44
C ALA A 186 -13.09 -23.33 27.10
N TYR A 187 -12.26 -22.53 26.42
CA TYR A 187 -11.62 -22.84 25.16
C TYR A 187 -10.15 -22.42 25.17
N THR A 188 -9.31 -23.12 24.42
CA THR A 188 -7.92 -22.75 24.13
C THR A 188 -7.72 -22.61 22.63
N SER A 189 -6.79 -21.76 22.22
CA SER A 189 -6.40 -21.57 20.81
C SER A 189 -4.99 -20.98 20.74
N ALA A 190 -4.54 -20.54 19.57
CA ALA A 190 -3.31 -19.78 19.41
C ALA A 190 -3.52 -18.54 18.51
N ARG A 191 -2.74 -17.49 18.79
CA ARG A 191 -2.69 -16.23 18.05
C ARG A 191 -1.24 -15.90 17.75
N LEU A 192 -0.79 -16.30 16.57
CA LEU A 192 0.58 -16.10 16.09
C LEU A 192 0.70 -14.72 15.48
N LEU A 193 1.86 -14.08 15.66
CA LEU A 193 2.14 -12.74 15.16
C LEU A 193 3.58 -12.58 14.67
N SER A 194 3.78 -11.96 13.52
CA SER A 194 5.12 -11.64 12.99
C SER A 194 5.72 -10.36 13.58
N LYS A 195 5.03 -9.72 14.53
CA LYS A 195 5.47 -8.49 15.19
C LYS A 195 6.89 -8.63 15.75
N ASP A 196 7.65 -7.55 15.65
CA ASP A 196 9.06 -7.46 16.08
C ASP A 196 10.03 -8.46 15.38
N LYS A 197 9.55 -9.17 14.35
CA LYS A 197 10.31 -10.20 13.59
C LYS A 197 10.27 -9.94 12.08
N TYR A 198 9.08 -9.70 11.55
CA TYR A 198 8.86 -9.26 10.18
C TYR A 198 7.67 -8.30 10.09
N SER A 199 7.90 -7.14 9.48
CA SER A 199 6.84 -6.21 9.08
C SER A 199 7.23 -5.56 7.76
N PHE A 200 6.25 -5.28 6.91
CA PHE A 200 6.48 -4.81 5.53
C PHE A 200 5.44 -3.75 5.13
N LYS A 201 5.73 -3.02 4.07
CA LYS A 201 4.84 -1.99 3.52
C LYS A 201 4.73 -2.15 2.00
N TYR A 202 3.49 -2.27 1.50
CA TYR A 202 3.16 -2.53 0.11
C TYR A 202 3.70 -3.87 -0.42
N GLY A 203 3.20 -4.28 -1.58
CA GLY A 203 3.47 -5.57 -2.20
C GLY A 203 2.25 -6.48 -2.18
N ARG A 204 2.49 -7.77 -2.37
CA ARG A 204 1.50 -8.84 -2.24
C ARG A 204 1.83 -9.66 -1.01
N ILE A 205 0.84 -9.94 -0.16
CA ILE A 205 0.88 -11.11 0.74
C ILE A 205 -0.12 -12.15 0.24
N GLU A 206 0.31 -13.40 0.27
CA GLU A 206 -0.48 -14.58 -0.11
C GLU A 206 -0.34 -15.63 0.99
N VAL A 207 -1.47 -16.06 1.54
CA VAL A 207 -1.54 -17.11 2.55
C VAL A 207 -2.37 -18.26 2.00
N ARG A 208 -1.75 -19.43 1.84
CA ARG A 208 -2.45 -20.62 1.39
C ARG A 208 -2.97 -21.41 2.58
N ALA A 209 -4.28 -21.42 2.78
CA ALA A 209 -4.90 -21.99 3.97
C ALA A 209 -6.21 -22.72 3.67
N LYS A 210 -6.55 -23.67 4.55
CA LYS A 210 -7.87 -24.30 4.68
C LYS A 210 -8.43 -23.91 6.05
N ILE A 211 -9.60 -23.29 6.07
CA ILE A 211 -10.20 -22.75 7.29
C ILE A 211 -11.10 -23.78 7.99
N PRO A 212 -11.28 -23.69 9.32
CA PRO A 212 -12.20 -24.56 10.06
C PRO A 212 -13.66 -24.29 9.72
N ALA A 213 -14.49 -25.34 9.81
CA ALA A 213 -15.93 -25.22 10.01
C ALA A 213 -16.29 -25.39 11.50
N GLY A 214 -17.41 -24.80 11.92
CA GLY A 214 -18.00 -25.00 13.25
C GLY A 214 -18.66 -23.74 13.80
N VAL A 215 -19.92 -23.82 14.24
CA VAL A 215 -20.63 -22.65 14.78
C VAL A 215 -19.90 -22.13 16.03
N GLY A 216 -19.48 -20.87 15.96
CA GLY A 216 -18.67 -20.19 16.97
C GLY A 216 -17.17 -20.11 16.68
N THR A 217 -16.64 -20.75 15.63
CA THR A 217 -15.24 -20.52 15.21
C THR A 217 -15.10 -19.22 14.42
N TRP A 218 -14.03 -18.48 14.66
CA TRP A 218 -13.66 -17.27 13.92
C TRP A 218 -12.17 -17.32 13.57
N PRO A 219 -11.77 -18.04 12.50
CA PRO A 219 -10.41 -17.99 11.96
C PRO A 219 -10.17 -16.65 11.25
N ALA A 220 -8.97 -16.11 11.39
CA ALA A 220 -8.55 -14.87 10.75
C ALA A 220 -7.10 -14.92 10.25
N ILE A 221 -6.89 -14.33 9.08
CA ILE A 221 -5.59 -13.99 8.47
C ILE A 221 -5.62 -12.50 8.20
N TRP A 222 -4.82 -11.74 8.95
CA TRP A 222 -4.96 -10.30 9.04
C TRP A 222 -3.64 -9.63 9.40
N MET A 223 -3.64 -8.30 9.40
CA MET A 223 -2.45 -7.51 9.66
C MET A 223 -2.77 -6.25 10.47
N LEU A 224 -1.83 -5.86 11.34
CA LEU A 224 -1.92 -4.62 12.12
C LEU A 224 -0.72 -3.71 11.85
N GLY A 225 -0.94 -2.41 11.88
CA GLY A 225 0.13 -1.42 11.78
C GLY A 225 1.14 -1.56 12.92
N ASN A 226 2.43 -1.60 12.58
CA ASN A 226 3.51 -1.81 13.56
C ASN A 226 3.63 -0.68 14.60
N ASN A 227 2.99 0.46 14.34
CA ASN A 227 2.85 1.59 15.26
C ASN A 227 1.69 1.45 16.27
N ILE A 228 0.99 0.31 16.36
CA ILE A 228 -0.10 0.09 17.33
C ILE A 228 0.29 0.42 18.78
N GLY A 229 1.54 0.13 19.18
CA GLY A 229 2.05 0.46 20.52
C GLY A 229 2.23 1.97 20.79
N THR A 230 2.21 2.82 19.77
CA THR A 230 2.39 4.28 19.90
C THR A 230 1.14 5.09 19.58
N VAL A 231 0.28 4.63 18.65
CA VAL A 231 -0.94 5.36 18.25
C VAL A 231 -2.25 4.66 18.66
N GLY A 232 -2.20 3.38 19.04
CA GLY A 232 -3.38 2.58 19.36
C GLY A 232 -4.23 2.20 18.15
N TRP A 233 -5.25 1.36 18.39
CA TRP A 233 -6.27 0.99 17.41
C TRP A 233 -7.45 1.98 17.49
N PRO A 234 -8.12 2.33 16.37
CA PRO A 234 -7.86 1.91 14.99
C PRO A 234 -6.83 2.80 14.27
N ALA A 235 -6.17 3.74 14.95
CA ALA A 235 -5.25 4.70 14.34
C ALA A 235 -3.99 4.07 13.71
N CYS A 236 -3.60 2.88 14.14
CA CYS A 236 -2.54 2.09 13.51
C CYS A 236 -2.93 1.48 12.15
N GLY A 237 -4.23 1.40 11.85
CA GLY A 237 -4.76 0.63 10.73
C GLY A 237 -4.74 -0.88 10.97
N GLU A 238 -5.72 -1.56 10.39
CA GLU A 238 -5.96 -3.00 10.41
C GLU A 238 -6.41 -3.44 9.02
N ALA A 239 -5.92 -4.60 8.58
CA ALA A 239 -6.22 -5.14 7.25
C ALA A 239 -6.48 -6.64 7.32
N ASP A 240 -7.75 -7.01 7.19
CA ASP A 240 -8.27 -8.36 7.32
C ASP A 240 -8.36 -8.97 5.92
N ILE A 241 -7.42 -9.88 5.63
CA ILE A 241 -7.27 -10.51 4.32
C ILE A 241 -8.32 -11.62 4.16
N MET A 242 -8.58 -12.33 5.25
CA MET A 242 -9.59 -13.37 5.37
C MET A 242 -10.07 -13.39 6.82
N GLU A 243 -11.37 -13.20 7.00
CA GLU A 243 -12.08 -13.70 8.18
C GLU A 243 -13.18 -14.65 7.73
N HIS A 244 -13.52 -15.60 8.60
CA HIS A 244 -14.69 -16.45 8.41
C HIS A 244 -15.52 -16.52 9.69
N ARG A 245 -16.84 -16.51 9.54
CA ARG A 245 -17.78 -16.78 10.63
C ARG A 245 -18.26 -18.21 10.51
N GLY A 246 -18.00 -19.04 11.51
CA GLY A 246 -18.35 -20.46 11.52
C GLY A 246 -19.84 -20.80 11.29
N SER A 247 -20.76 -19.87 11.53
CA SER A 247 -22.19 -20.00 11.23
C SER A 247 -22.59 -19.62 9.79
N GLU A 248 -21.70 -18.99 9.03
CA GLU A 248 -21.86 -18.66 7.61
C GLU A 248 -20.77 -19.39 6.81
N LEU A 249 -20.85 -20.73 6.78
CA LEU A 249 -19.88 -21.59 6.09
C LEU A 249 -19.55 -21.09 4.68
N ASN A 250 -18.26 -21.10 4.34
CA ASN A 250 -17.73 -20.74 3.02
C ASN A 250 -17.92 -19.27 2.60
N LYS A 251 -18.43 -18.38 3.47
CA LYS A 251 -18.52 -16.93 3.25
C LYS A 251 -17.29 -16.23 3.82
N ILE A 252 -16.38 -15.84 2.95
CA ILE A 252 -15.15 -15.13 3.33
C ILE A 252 -15.43 -13.63 3.42
N PHE A 253 -14.91 -13.00 4.47
CA PHE A 253 -14.92 -11.57 4.69
C PHE A 253 -13.51 -11.02 4.47
N GLY A 254 -13.41 -9.81 3.93
CA GLY A 254 -12.17 -9.05 3.87
C GLY A 254 -12.48 -7.59 4.17
N THR A 255 -11.77 -7.02 5.14
CA THR A 255 -12.16 -5.80 5.84
C THR A 255 -10.93 -4.91 6.07
N LEU A 256 -11.14 -3.60 6.15
CA LEU A 256 -10.15 -2.61 6.55
C LEU A 256 -10.70 -1.81 7.73
N HIS A 257 -9.94 -1.71 8.81
CA HIS A 257 -10.27 -0.84 9.93
C HIS A 257 -9.28 0.32 10.10
N TYR A 258 -9.81 1.53 10.23
CA TYR A 258 -9.07 2.78 10.38
C TYR A 258 -9.95 3.87 11.05
N PRO A 259 -9.43 5.05 11.43
CA PRO A 259 -10.23 6.07 12.12
C PRO A 259 -11.50 6.47 11.37
N GLY A 260 -12.66 6.32 12.02
CA GLY A 260 -13.99 6.54 11.45
C GLY A 260 -14.64 5.30 10.82
N HIS A 261 -13.84 4.31 10.43
CA HIS A 261 -14.25 3.10 9.73
C HIS A 261 -13.72 1.88 10.48
N SER A 262 -14.34 1.51 11.60
CA SER A 262 -13.78 0.51 12.54
C SER A 262 -14.86 -0.31 13.25
N GLY A 263 -14.52 -1.52 13.70
CA GLY A 263 -15.48 -2.46 14.26
C GLY A 263 -16.58 -2.79 13.26
N GLY A 264 -17.86 -2.76 13.68
CA GLY A 264 -19.00 -3.00 12.78
C GLY A 264 -19.17 -1.99 11.63
N ASN A 265 -18.35 -0.94 11.55
CA ASN A 265 -18.29 0.02 10.43
C ASN A 265 -16.94 -0.04 9.67
N GLY A 266 -16.28 -1.20 9.65
CA GLY A 266 -15.13 -1.43 8.77
C GLY A 266 -15.52 -1.38 7.29
N ASP A 267 -14.58 -0.93 6.45
CA ASP A 267 -14.78 -0.91 5.01
C ASP A 267 -14.36 -2.27 4.42
N GLY A 268 -15.29 -3.01 3.83
CA GLY A 268 -15.02 -4.37 3.36
C GLY A 268 -16.05 -4.93 2.39
N SER A 269 -15.89 -6.20 2.06
CA SER A 269 -16.79 -6.98 1.20
C SER A 269 -16.74 -8.46 1.58
N THR A 270 -17.58 -9.27 0.94
CA THR A 270 -17.62 -10.73 1.16
C THR A 270 -17.70 -11.48 -0.15
N ILE A 271 -17.19 -12.71 -0.17
CA ILE A 271 -17.30 -13.63 -1.29
C ILE A 271 -17.65 -15.05 -0.81
N MET A 272 -18.51 -15.74 -1.55
CA MET A 272 -18.75 -17.17 -1.35
C MET A 272 -17.67 -17.96 -2.09
N ILE A 273 -16.88 -18.73 -1.35
CA ILE A 273 -15.87 -19.63 -1.90
C ILE A 273 -16.31 -21.06 -1.56
N PRO A 274 -16.99 -21.78 -2.48
CA PRO A 274 -17.29 -23.19 -2.29
C PRO A 274 -16.05 -23.95 -1.83
N ASP A 275 -16.24 -24.95 -0.97
CA ASP A 275 -15.18 -25.78 -0.40
C ASP A 275 -14.08 -25.09 0.46
N ALA A 276 -14.16 -23.80 0.79
CA ALA A 276 -13.18 -23.10 1.66
C ALA A 276 -12.90 -23.78 3.03
N THR A 277 -13.89 -24.47 3.58
CA THR A 277 -13.76 -25.23 4.85
C THR A 277 -13.27 -26.67 4.67
N THR A 278 -13.01 -27.09 3.44
CA THR A 278 -12.63 -28.46 3.05
C THR A 278 -11.42 -28.54 2.12
N ALA A 279 -11.04 -27.43 1.46
CA ALA A 279 -9.91 -27.31 0.55
C ALA A 279 -9.02 -26.12 0.91
N PHE A 280 -7.79 -26.10 0.39
CA PHE A 280 -6.86 -24.99 0.56
C PHE A 280 -7.05 -23.95 -0.55
N HIS A 281 -7.20 -22.69 -0.16
CA HIS A 281 -7.28 -21.53 -1.06
C HIS A 281 -6.17 -20.52 -0.77
N ASN A 282 -5.88 -19.67 -1.75
CA ASN A 282 -4.93 -18.58 -1.60
C ASN A 282 -5.66 -17.30 -1.21
N TYR A 283 -5.50 -16.85 0.02
CA TYR A 283 -6.01 -15.57 0.51
C TYR A 283 -4.97 -14.49 0.23
N ILE A 284 -5.30 -13.49 -0.61
CA ILE A 284 -4.33 -12.55 -1.18
C ILE A 284 -4.73 -11.11 -0.89
N PHE A 285 -3.74 -10.32 -0.49
CA PHE A 285 -3.83 -8.87 -0.31
C PHE A 285 -2.77 -8.18 -1.17
N ASP A 286 -3.21 -7.51 -2.23
CA ASP A 286 -2.37 -6.65 -3.07
C ASP A 286 -2.49 -5.21 -2.58
N TRP A 287 -1.35 -4.60 -2.24
CA TRP A 287 -1.32 -3.33 -1.52
C TRP A 287 -0.28 -2.38 -2.11
N SER A 288 -0.72 -1.16 -2.41
CA SER A 288 0.12 -0.07 -2.87
C SER A 288 -0.29 1.26 -2.21
N ALA A 289 0.47 2.32 -2.47
CA ALA A 289 0.16 3.68 -2.01
C ALA A 289 -1.18 4.23 -2.57
N SER A 290 -1.71 3.66 -3.66
CA SER A 290 -2.93 4.12 -4.33
C SER A 290 -4.11 3.15 -4.24
N THR A 291 -3.87 1.88 -3.96
CA THR A 291 -4.92 0.85 -4.03
C THR A 291 -4.61 -0.33 -3.12
N ILE A 292 -5.66 -0.83 -2.46
CA ILE A 292 -5.69 -2.13 -1.79
C ILE A 292 -6.69 -3.01 -2.54
N LYS A 293 -6.38 -4.29 -2.72
CA LYS A 293 -7.26 -5.29 -3.33
C LYS A 293 -7.17 -6.61 -2.57
N ILE A 294 -8.33 -7.22 -2.32
CA ILE A 294 -8.43 -8.49 -1.60
C ILE A 294 -9.04 -9.55 -2.52
N TYR A 295 -8.40 -10.71 -2.56
CA TYR A 295 -8.79 -11.84 -3.40
C TYR A 295 -8.87 -13.14 -2.59
N VAL A 296 -9.68 -14.07 -3.08
CA VAL A 296 -9.48 -15.50 -2.81
C VAL A 296 -9.21 -16.20 -4.12
N ASP A 297 -8.11 -16.95 -4.19
CA ASP A 297 -7.53 -17.48 -5.43
C ASP A 297 -7.37 -16.37 -6.48
N ASN A 298 -8.00 -16.52 -7.65
CA ASN A 298 -7.99 -15.52 -8.72
C ASN A 298 -9.19 -14.55 -8.65
N GLN A 299 -10.03 -14.62 -7.61
CA GLN A 299 -11.28 -13.87 -7.52
C GLN A 299 -11.14 -12.60 -6.67
N LEU A 300 -11.03 -11.45 -7.34
CA LEU A 300 -11.08 -10.13 -6.72
C LEU A 300 -12.48 -9.87 -6.17
N PHE A 301 -12.62 -9.66 -4.86
CA PHE A 301 -13.91 -9.37 -4.23
C PHE A 301 -13.98 -8.02 -3.50
N TYR A 302 -12.83 -7.38 -3.26
CA TYR A 302 -12.77 -6.05 -2.68
C TYR A 302 -11.66 -5.19 -3.31
N THR A 303 -11.94 -3.91 -3.52
CA THR A 303 -10.97 -2.90 -3.98
C THR A 303 -11.21 -1.59 -3.25
N PHE A 304 -10.15 -1.02 -2.71
CA PHE A 304 -10.18 0.19 -1.90
C PHE A 304 -9.13 1.19 -2.39
N SER A 305 -9.52 2.46 -2.48
CA SER A 305 -8.65 3.55 -2.92
C SER A 305 -7.77 4.04 -1.77
N ASN A 306 -6.53 3.57 -1.71
CA ASN A 306 -5.57 4.03 -0.70
C ASN A 306 -5.09 5.46 -1.01
N SER A 307 -4.71 6.20 0.03
CA SER A 307 -4.13 7.54 -0.09
C SER A 307 -3.21 7.83 1.09
N ALA A 308 -2.29 8.80 0.94
CA ALA A 308 -1.30 9.13 1.97
C ALA A 308 -1.88 9.60 3.33
N GLY A 309 -3.17 9.96 3.39
CA GLY A 309 -3.85 10.35 4.63
C GLY A 309 -4.40 9.18 5.45
N LEU A 310 -4.34 7.95 4.93
CA LEU A 310 -4.85 6.74 5.58
C LEU A 310 -3.73 5.96 6.27
N PRO A 311 -4.03 5.15 7.31
CA PRO A 311 -3.03 4.38 8.05
C PRO A 311 -2.62 3.10 7.30
N PHE A 312 -2.55 3.12 5.97
CA PHE A 312 -2.08 2.01 5.14
C PHE A 312 -0.83 2.42 4.34
N ASN A 313 0.07 3.17 4.98
CA ASN A 313 1.27 3.78 4.37
C ASN A 313 2.54 3.62 5.23
N GLN A 314 2.48 2.72 6.22
CA GLN A 314 3.54 2.33 7.15
C GLN A 314 3.71 0.81 7.14
N ASN A 315 4.65 0.27 7.91
CA ASN A 315 4.83 -1.19 8.00
C ASN A 315 3.70 -1.85 8.80
N PHE A 316 3.22 -2.99 8.32
CA PHE A 316 2.26 -3.87 8.97
C PHE A 316 2.92 -5.22 9.32
N PHE A 317 2.49 -5.84 10.42
CA PHE A 317 2.87 -7.21 10.79
C PHE A 317 1.66 -8.15 10.66
N ILE A 318 1.93 -9.43 10.43
CA ILE A 318 0.95 -10.47 10.10
C ILE A 318 0.45 -11.13 11.39
N ILE A 319 -0.84 -11.46 11.45
CA ILE A 319 -1.49 -12.18 12.55
C ILE A 319 -2.29 -13.35 11.98
N LEU A 320 -2.20 -14.50 12.67
CA LEU A 320 -2.90 -15.74 12.34
C LEU A 320 -3.53 -16.30 13.63
N ASN A 321 -4.85 -16.44 13.70
CA ASN A 321 -5.54 -17.00 14.87
C ASN A 321 -6.84 -17.71 14.52
N VAL A 322 -7.38 -18.46 15.50
CA VAL A 322 -8.76 -18.92 15.50
C VAL A 322 -9.40 -18.52 16.82
N ALA A 323 -10.20 -17.46 16.80
CA ALA A 323 -11.00 -17.02 17.94
C ALA A 323 -12.22 -17.93 18.16
N MET A 324 -12.76 -17.93 19.38
CA MET A 324 -13.97 -18.64 19.76
C MET A 324 -15.04 -17.67 20.27
N GLY A 325 -16.15 -17.61 19.54
CA GLY A 325 -17.32 -16.79 19.84
C GLY A 325 -17.07 -15.29 19.65
N GLY A 326 -17.31 -14.50 20.69
CA GLY A 326 -17.25 -13.05 20.63
C GLY A 326 -18.33 -12.40 19.76
N ASN A 327 -18.20 -11.09 19.57
CA ASN A 327 -19.17 -10.24 18.88
C ASN A 327 -19.38 -10.64 17.41
N PHE A 328 -18.33 -11.15 16.75
CA PHE A 328 -18.39 -11.57 15.34
C PHE A 328 -18.60 -13.08 15.17
N GLY A 329 -17.90 -13.93 15.92
CA GLY A 329 -18.05 -15.40 15.83
C GLY A 329 -19.39 -15.91 16.40
N GLY A 330 -19.97 -15.19 17.36
CA GLY A 330 -21.30 -15.46 17.90
C GLY A 330 -21.35 -16.56 18.97
N PRO A 331 -22.50 -17.24 19.17
CA PRO A 331 -22.58 -18.35 20.11
C PRO A 331 -21.78 -19.57 19.61
N VAL A 332 -21.10 -20.26 20.52
CA VAL A 332 -20.41 -21.53 20.22
C VAL A 332 -21.36 -22.71 20.37
N ASP A 333 -21.32 -23.65 19.43
CA ASP A 333 -22.08 -24.90 19.50
C ASP A 333 -21.73 -25.67 20.81
N PRO A 334 -22.71 -26.05 21.64
CA PRO A 334 -22.48 -26.89 22.82
C PRO A 334 -21.74 -28.21 22.50
N ALA A 335 -21.89 -28.76 21.29
CA ALA A 335 -21.22 -29.96 20.80
C ALA A 335 -19.82 -29.72 20.22
N PHE A 336 -19.34 -28.47 20.15
CA PHE A 336 -17.97 -28.15 19.71
C PHE A 336 -16.95 -28.90 20.57
N THR A 337 -15.92 -29.46 19.92
CA THR A 337 -14.81 -30.19 20.57
C THR A 337 -13.48 -29.57 20.19
N SER A 338 -13.19 -29.49 18.90
CA SER A 338 -12.05 -28.76 18.34
C SER A 338 -12.28 -28.40 16.89
N ALA A 339 -11.57 -27.40 16.40
CA ALA A 339 -11.47 -27.07 14.98
C ALA A 339 -10.09 -26.49 14.66
N THR A 340 -9.58 -26.75 13.46
CA THR A 340 -8.20 -26.41 13.07
C THR A 340 -8.18 -25.60 11.79
N MET A 341 -7.45 -24.48 11.79
CA MET A 341 -6.99 -23.80 10.59
C MET A 341 -5.65 -24.40 10.17
N GLU A 342 -5.56 -24.82 8.91
CA GLU A 342 -4.35 -25.38 8.30
C GLU A 342 -3.77 -24.37 7.32
N ILE A 343 -2.47 -24.08 7.42
CA ILE A 343 -1.76 -23.12 6.57
C ILE A 343 -0.53 -23.80 5.97
N ASP A 344 -0.48 -23.85 4.65
CA ASP A 344 0.60 -24.43 3.84
C ASP A 344 1.78 -23.46 3.70
N TYR A 345 1.49 -22.19 3.40
CA TYR A 345 2.51 -21.14 3.42
C TYR A 345 1.94 -19.74 3.69
N VAL A 346 2.83 -18.85 4.12
CA VAL A 346 2.67 -17.39 4.07
C VAL A 346 3.81 -16.85 3.20
N ARG A 347 3.50 -16.12 2.12
CA ARG A 347 4.50 -15.54 1.21
C ARG A 347 4.25 -14.05 1.01
N VAL A 348 5.31 -13.26 0.98
CA VAL A 348 5.28 -11.81 0.75
C VAL A 348 6.20 -11.46 -0.41
N TYR A 349 5.65 -10.71 -1.37
CA TYR A 349 6.32 -10.30 -2.60
C TYR A 349 6.29 -8.78 -2.77
N GLN A 350 7.33 -8.19 -3.36
CA GLN A 350 7.42 -6.74 -3.64
C GLN A 350 7.97 -6.44 -5.04
#